data_AF-A0A2U4FAY3-F1
#
_entry.id   AF-A0A2U4FAY3-F1
#
_cell.length_a   1.000
_cell.length_b   1.000
_cell.length_c   1.000
_cell.angle_alpha   90.00
_cell.angle_beta   90.00
_cell.angle_gamma   90.00
#
_symmetry.space_group_name_H-M   'P 1'
#
loop_
_entity.id
_entity.type
_entity.pdbx_description
1 polymer ?
#
loop_
_entity_poly.entity_id
_entity_poly.type
_entity_poly.pdbx_seq_one_letter_code
_entity_poly.pdbx_strand_id
1 'polypeptide(L)'
;MSDKEQILLLDELTKFGIDRNPKNTSVIKNNFDIYEIGNPDLKNIYVKPLHNEPYPLSDITENGYFIKSNIYKNVYYPLNSFAECYERDLSYIITQIAFNMGAQSVSVVSDTKEIKLEENSRNFNLNAGVNIKGYGVYGGVGNSSYESNDYKKKDSYKYSANIKGKLSFSKEDFDKWIKN
;
A
#
# COMPACT_ATOMS: atom_id res chain seq x y z
N MET A 1 -15.84 14.26 1.41
CA MET A 1 -14.50 13.64 1.54
C MET A 1 -14.69 12.32 2.26
N SER A 2 -13.98 11.25 1.88
CA SER A 2 -14.10 9.96 2.57
C SER A 2 -13.15 9.94 3.77
N ASP A 3 -13.68 9.91 4.99
CA ASP A 3 -12.90 9.82 6.25
C ASP A 3 -12.34 8.41 6.50
N LYS A 4 -12.43 7.54 5.49
CA LYS A 4 -12.13 6.10 5.58
C LYS A 4 -10.63 5.89 5.39
N GLU A 5 -9.98 5.24 6.34
CA GLU A 5 -8.53 5.04 6.31
C GLU A 5 -8.14 3.76 5.56
N GLN A 6 -9.02 2.76 5.55
CA GLN A 6 -8.76 1.42 5.01
C GLN A 6 -10.02 0.89 4.33
N ILE A 7 -9.89 0.40 3.08
CA ILE A 7 -10.99 -0.12 2.26
C ILE A 7 -10.75 -1.59 1.93
N LEU A 8 -11.77 -2.42 2.18
CA LEU A 8 -11.85 -3.79 1.70
C LEU A 8 -12.92 -3.84 0.61
N LEU A 9 -12.50 -4.04 -0.64
CA LEU A 9 -13.38 -4.15 -1.79
C LEU A 9 -13.65 -5.63 -2.07
N LEU A 10 -14.93 -5.99 -2.20
CA LEU A 10 -15.36 -7.38 -2.35
C LEU A 10 -16.44 -7.53 -3.42
N ASP A 11 -16.46 -8.67 -4.10
CA ASP A 11 -17.60 -9.14 -4.87
C ASP A 11 -18.79 -9.47 -3.95
N GLU A 12 -19.98 -9.51 -4.55
CA GLU A 12 -21.25 -9.73 -3.84
C GLU A 12 -21.26 -11.04 -3.03
N LEU A 13 -20.71 -12.12 -3.60
CA LEU A 13 -20.72 -13.45 -2.98
C LEU A 13 -19.82 -13.51 -1.75
N THR A 14 -18.63 -12.91 -1.84
CA THR A 14 -17.64 -12.86 -0.79
C THR A 14 -18.14 -11.96 0.35
N LYS A 15 -18.72 -10.81 0.02
CA LYS A 15 -19.36 -9.93 1.00
C LYS A 15 -20.50 -10.65 1.74
N PHE A 16 -21.37 -11.35 1.01
CA PHE A 16 -22.46 -12.13 1.59
C PHE A 16 -21.95 -13.22 2.55
N GLY A 17 -20.90 -13.94 2.17
CA GLY A 17 -20.27 -14.95 3.03
C GLY A 17 -19.68 -14.36 4.31
N ILE A 18 -19.06 -13.18 4.20
CA ILE A 18 -18.51 -12.43 5.33
C ILE A 18 -19.60 -11.97 6.29
N ASP A 19 -20.74 -11.49 5.76
CA ASP A 19 -21.84 -10.99 6.57
C ASP A 19 -22.62 -12.11 7.29
N ARG A 20 -22.67 -13.32 6.72
CA ARG A 20 -23.30 -14.49 7.37
C ARG A 20 -22.47 -15.15 8.46
N ASN A 21 -21.14 -14.96 8.45
CA ASN A 21 -20.23 -15.60 9.41
C ASN A 21 -19.36 -14.59 10.20
N PRO A 22 -19.96 -13.59 10.87
CA PRO A 22 -19.24 -12.45 11.42
C PRO A 22 -18.17 -12.81 12.46
N LYS A 23 -18.37 -13.90 13.22
CA LYS A 23 -17.37 -14.36 14.21
C LYS A 23 -16.07 -14.81 13.54
N ASN A 24 -16.19 -15.59 12.47
CA ASN A 24 -15.04 -16.16 11.76
C ASN A 24 -14.39 -15.16 10.80
N THR A 25 -15.12 -14.14 10.36
CA THR A 25 -14.64 -13.11 9.43
C THR A 25 -14.22 -11.81 10.09
N SER A 26 -14.36 -11.70 11.41
CA SER A 26 -13.94 -10.53 12.21
C SER A 26 -12.49 -10.11 11.94
N VAL A 27 -11.59 -11.08 11.76
CA VAL A 27 -10.17 -10.86 11.45
C VAL A 27 -9.98 -10.24 10.06
N ILE A 28 -10.86 -10.53 9.11
CA ILE A 28 -10.81 -10.00 7.74
C ILE A 28 -11.33 -8.55 7.71
N LYS A 29 -12.31 -8.22 8.56
CA LYS A 29 -12.88 -6.87 8.68
C LYS A 29 -11.96 -5.88 9.43
N ASN A 30 -10.84 -6.34 10.00
CA ASN A 30 -9.98 -5.65 10.95
C ASN A 30 -9.67 -4.17 10.61
N ASN A 31 -10.54 -3.26 11.05
CA ASN A 31 -10.52 -1.81 10.79
C ASN A 31 -10.69 -1.39 9.31
N PHE A 32 -11.14 -2.29 8.44
CA PHE A 32 -11.47 -1.99 7.05
C PHE A 32 -12.95 -1.67 6.88
N ASP A 33 -13.23 -0.57 6.19
CA ASP A 33 -14.57 -0.31 5.68
C ASP A 33 -14.82 -1.18 4.45
N ILE A 34 -15.92 -1.92 4.46
CA ILE A 34 -16.23 -2.91 3.44
C ILE A 34 -17.12 -2.30 2.36
N TYR A 35 -16.69 -2.41 1.11
CA TYR A 35 -17.46 -2.00 -0.06
C TYR A 35 -17.62 -3.16 -1.02
N GLU A 36 -18.74 -3.10 -1.73
CA GLU A 36 -18.95 -3.93 -2.90
C GLU A 36 -18.25 -3.33 -4.12
N ILE A 37 -17.78 -4.18 -5.02
CA ILE A 37 -17.26 -3.78 -6.33
C ILE A 37 -18.32 -2.96 -7.07
N GLY A 38 -17.91 -1.83 -7.66
CA GLY A 38 -18.82 -0.92 -8.36
C GLY A 38 -19.66 -0.01 -7.47
N ASN A 39 -19.40 0.03 -6.15
CA ASN A 39 -20.15 0.90 -5.25
C ASN A 39 -20.00 2.40 -5.65
N PRO A 40 -21.11 3.14 -5.82
CA PRO A 40 -21.10 4.52 -6.30
C PRO A 40 -20.42 5.52 -5.35
N ASP A 41 -20.32 5.21 -4.06
CA ASP A 41 -19.64 6.06 -3.07
C ASP A 41 -18.11 6.14 -3.33
N LEU A 42 -17.58 5.23 -4.15
CA LEU A 42 -16.16 5.14 -4.50
C LEU A 42 -15.78 5.90 -5.79
N LYS A 43 -16.74 6.56 -6.45
CA LYS A 43 -16.56 7.19 -7.78
C LYS A 43 -15.44 8.22 -7.88
N ASN A 44 -15.08 8.88 -6.79
CA ASN A 44 -14.03 9.92 -6.76
C ASN A 44 -12.76 9.46 -6.02
N ILE A 45 -12.58 8.14 -5.87
CA ILE A 45 -11.43 7.54 -5.21
C ILE A 45 -10.54 6.92 -6.28
N TYR A 46 -9.22 7.10 -6.15
CA TYR A 46 -8.21 6.59 -7.07
C TYR A 46 -7.29 5.59 -6.38
N VAL A 47 -6.83 4.60 -7.13
CA VAL A 47 -5.76 3.68 -6.72
C VAL A 47 -4.50 4.02 -7.49
N LYS A 48 -3.39 4.18 -6.77
CA LYS A 48 -2.07 4.47 -7.36
C LYS A 48 -1.11 3.30 -7.11
N PRO A 49 -1.01 2.33 -8.02
CA PRO A 49 -0.10 1.20 -7.84
C PRO A 49 1.37 1.60 -8.03
N LEU A 50 2.28 0.66 -7.76
CA LEU A 50 3.72 0.90 -7.78
C LEU A 50 4.29 1.14 -9.19
N HIS A 51 3.71 0.53 -10.22
CA HIS A 51 4.28 0.53 -11.58
C HIS A 51 3.33 1.00 -12.67
N ASN A 52 2.09 1.33 -12.33
CA ASN A 52 1.09 1.74 -13.30
C ASN A 52 0.55 3.13 -12.97
N GLU A 53 -0.06 3.75 -13.97
CA GLU A 53 -0.78 5.01 -13.78
C GLU A 53 -1.91 4.86 -12.77
N PRO A 54 -2.24 5.92 -12.01
CA PRO A 54 -3.41 5.91 -11.15
C PRO A 54 -4.68 5.67 -11.95
N TYR A 55 -5.58 4.86 -11.40
CA TYR A 55 -6.88 4.57 -12.01
C TYR A 55 -8.01 4.68 -10.98
N PRO A 56 -9.25 4.98 -11.40
CA PRO A 56 -10.41 5.01 -10.50
C PRO A 56 -10.62 3.69 -9.75
N LEU A 57 -10.92 3.76 -8.46
CA LEU A 57 -11.24 2.56 -7.66
C LEU A 57 -12.47 1.81 -8.21
N SER A 58 -13.37 2.51 -8.90
CA SER A 58 -14.52 1.92 -9.61
C SER A 58 -14.15 0.96 -10.73
N ASP A 59 -12.93 1.03 -11.27
CA ASP A 59 -12.50 0.23 -12.41
C ASP A 59 -11.96 -1.14 -11.97
N ILE A 60 -11.88 -1.39 -10.66
CA ILE A 60 -11.45 -2.66 -10.09
C ILE A 60 -12.57 -3.69 -10.20
N THR A 61 -12.25 -4.85 -10.75
CA THR A 61 -13.17 -5.98 -10.92
C THR A 61 -12.91 -7.13 -9.94
N GLU A 62 -11.89 -7.01 -9.09
CA GLU A 62 -11.42 -8.07 -8.19
C GLU A 62 -11.40 -7.61 -6.73
N ASN A 63 -11.39 -8.57 -5.81
CA ASN A 63 -11.33 -8.29 -4.38
C ASN A 63 -9.97 -7.70 -4.02
N GLY A 64 -9.94 -6.75 -3.10
CA GLY A 64 -8.69 -6.08 -2.75
C GLY A 64 -8.72 -5.30 -1.44
N TYR A 65 -7.53 -5.13 -0.87
CA TYR A 65 -7.29 -4.32 0.32
C TYR A 65 -6.53 -3.05 -0.08
N PHE A 66 -7.04 -1.91 0.37
CA PHE A 66 -6.50 -0.61 0.02
C PHE A 66 -6.34 0.26 1.25
N ILE A 67 -5.21 0.95 1.36
CA ILE A 67 -4.94 1.89 2.45
C ILE A 67 -4.88 3.30 1.87
N LYS A 68 -5.50 4.26 2.55
CA LYS A 68 -5.50 5.66 2.17
C LYS A 68 -4.08 6.23 2.14
N SER A 69 -3.79 7.05 1.14
CA SER A 69 -2.58 7.83 1.08
C SER A 69 -2.67 9.01 2.06
N ASN A 70 -1.67 9.14 2.93
CA ASN A 70 -1.49 10.35 3.75
C ASN A 70 -0.85 11.51 2.97
N ILE A 71 -0.49 11.27 1.70
CA ILE A 71 0.18 12.23 0.83
C ILE A 71 -0.83 12.91 -0.09
N TYR A 72 -1.68 12.12 -0.74
CA TYR A 72 -2.63 12.60 -1.74
C TYR A 72 -4.07 12.43 -1.28
N LYS A 73 -4.90 13.46 -1.52
CA LYS A 73 -6.33 13.41 -1.24
C LYS A 73 -7.03 12.41 -2.16
N ASN A 74 -7.92 11.58 -1.58
CA ASN A 74 -8.73 10.57 -2.29
C ASN A 74 -7.92 9.50 -3.06
N VAL A 75 -6.65 9.32 -2.73
CA VAL A 75 -5.80 8.28 -3.33
C VAL A 75 -5.59 7.18 -2.30
N TYR A 76 -5.61 5.93 -2.77
CA TYR A 76 -5.30 4.75 -1.98
C TYR A 76 -4.20 3.94 -2.65
N TYR A 77 -3.45 3.21 -1.84
CA TYR A 77 -2.44 2.26 -2.29
C TYR A 77 -2.92 0.83 -2.02
N PRO A 78 -2.61 -0.13 -2.91
CA PRO A 78 -2.82 -1.54 -2.61
C PRO A 78 -2.02 -1.95 -1.36
N LEU A 79 -2.63 -2.71 -0.45
CA LEU A 79 -2.02 -3.12 0.82
C LEU A 79 -0.66 -3.82 0.62
N ASN A 80 -0.57 -4.69 -0.39
CA ASN A 80 0.62 -5.48 -0.70
C ASN A 80 1.83 -4.66 -1.19
N SER A 81 1.61 -3.41 -1.61
CA SER A 81 2.65 -2.51 -2.13
C SER A 81 2.57 -1.13 -1.47
N PHE A 82 1.92 -1.04 -0.31
CA PHE A 82 1.65 0.22 0.38
C PHE A 82 2.96 0.92 0.74
N ALA A 83 3.92 0.21 1.34
CA ALA A 83 5.17 0.78 1.81
C ALA A 83 5.97 1.36 0.66
N GLU A 84 6.11 0.61 -0.43
CA GLU A 84 6.86 1.00 -1.63
C GLU A 84 6.19 2.17 -2.34
N CYS A 85 4.85 2.15 -2.48
CA CYS A 85 4.12 3.26 -3.09
C CYS A 85 4.25 4.54 -2.28
N TYR A 86 4.07 4.45 -0.96
CA TYR A 86 4.17 5.58 -0.04
C TYR A 86 5.57 6.19 -0.06
N GLU A 87 6.60 5.34 0.03
CA GLU A 87 7.98 5.78 0.05
C GLU A 87 8.42 6.43 -1.26
N ARG A 88 8.06 5.83 -2.40
CA ARG A 88 8.32 6.39 -3.73
C ARG A 88 7.73 7.79 -3.84
N ASP A 89 6.46 7.94 -3.47
CA ASP A 89 5.73 9.19 -3.60
C ASP A 89 6.24 10.26 -2.64
N LEU A 90 6.56 9.89 -1.40
CA LEU A 90 7.15 10.80 -0.42
C LEU A 90 8.54 11.26 -0.86
N SER A 91 9.39 10.34 -1.33
CA SER A 91 10.73 10.65 -1.84
C SER A 91 10.68 11.60 -3.03
N TYR A 92 9.71 11.39 -3.92
CA TYR A 92 9.47 12.29 -5.05
C TYR A 92 9.10 13.70 -4.58
N ILE A 93 8.16 13.84 -3.63
CA ILE A 93 7.74 15.15 -3.10
C ILE A 93 8.90 15.86 -2.41
N ILE A 94 9.65 15.18 -1.55
CA ILE A 94 10.82 15.75 -0.87
C ILE A 94 11.83 16.27 -1.90
N THR A 95 12.04 15.49 -2.97
CA THR A 95 12.96 15.84 -4.04
C THR A 95 12.48 17.07 -4.82
N GLN A 96 11.19 17.14 -5.18
CA GLN A 96 10.61 18.32 -5.83
C GLN A 96 10.73 19.57 -4.97
N ILE A 97 10.40 19.47 -3.68
CA ILE A 97 10.54 20.57 -2.73
C ILE A 97 11.99 21.06 -2.68
N ALA A 98 12.95 20.16 -2.49
CA ALA A 98 14.35 20.49 -2.37
C ALA A 98 14.90 21.14 -3.65
N PHE A 99 14.53 20.62 -4.83
CA PHE A 99 14.93 21.23 -6.09
C PHE A 99 14.31 22.62 -6.29
N ASN A 100 13.02 22.80 -5.99
CA ASN A 100 12.37 24.11 -6.08
C ASN A 100 12.99 25.13 -5.10
N MET A 101 13.54 24.68 -3.97
CA MET A 101 14.34 25.49 -3.04
C MET A 101 15.77 25.78 -3.53
N GLY A 102 16.20 25.21 -4.66
CA GLY A 102 17.50 25.45 -5.28
C GLY A 102 18.57 24.40 -4.95
N ALA A 103 18.21 23.25 -4.37
CA ALA A 103 19.14 22.13 -4.25
C ALA A 103 19.62 21.69 -5.64
N GLN A 104 20.88 21.26 -5.75
CA GLN A 104 21.45 20.70 -6.99
C GLN A 104 21.48 19.17 -6.98
N SER A 105 21.50 18.60 -5.77
CA SER A 105 21.52 17.16 -5.51
C SER A 105 20.68 16.88 -4.28
N VAL A 106 19.90 15.80 -4.33
CA VAL A 106 19.06 15.34 -3.22
C VAL A 106 19.28 13.84 -3.03
N SER A 107 19.49 13.45 -1.78
CA SER A 107 19.45 12.04 -1.37
C SER A 107 18.42 11.88 -0.26
N VAL A 108 17.44 11.00 -0.50
CA VAL A 108 16.44 10.61 0.50
C VAL A 108 16.82 9.23 1.02
N VAL A 109 16.91 9.12 2.35
CA VAL A 109 17.22 7.87 3.06
C VAL A 109 16.06 7.59 4.00
N SER A 110 15.44 6.43 3.84
CA SER A 110 14.44 5.90 4.77
C SER A 110 15.09 4.83 5.63
N ASP A 111 14.91 4.94 6.95
CA ASP A 111 15.21 3.85 7.87
C ASP A 111 13.89 3.13 8.18
N THR A 112 13.65 2.00 7.53
CA THR A 112 12.58 1.09 7.94
C THR A 112 12.95 0.52 9.32
N LYS A 113 12.16 0.80 10.36
CA LYS A 113 12.39 0.28 11.71
C LYS A 113 12.52 -1.25 11.66
N GLU A 114 13.47 -1.81 12.42
CA GLU A 114 13.61 -3.26 12.62
C GLU A 114 12.25 -3.85 13.04
N ILE A 115 11.62 -4.63 12.16
CA ILE A 115 10.55 -5.53 12.56
C ILE A 115 11.25 -6.79 13.04
N LYS A 116 11.20 -7.07 14.35
CA LYS A 116 11.46 -8.44 14.81
C LYS A 116 10.35 -9.31 14.22
N LEU A 117 10.69 -10.07 13.19
CA LEU A 117 9.86 -11.20 12.79
C LEU A 117 10.03 -12.27 13.87
N GLU A 118 9.20 -12.21 14.91
CA GLU A 118 8.94 -13.44 15.66
C GLU A 118 8.15 -14.33 14.71
N GLU A 119 8.79 -15.34 14.14
CA GLU A 119 8.10 -16.50 13.56
C GLU A 119 7.32 -17.19 14.69
N ASN A 120 6.14 -16.65 15.00
CA ASN A 120 5.13 -17.43 15.68
C ASN A 120 4.61 -18.43 14.66
N SER A 121 5.31 -19.56 14.55
CA SER A 121 4.83 -20.80 13.93
C SER A 121 3.67 -21.37 14.75
N ARG A 122 2.58 -20.61 14.88
CA ARG A 122 1.27 -21.19 15.14
C ARG A 122 0.80 -21.74 13.81
N ASN A 123 1.02 -23.04 13.63
CA ASN A 123 0.35 -23.84 12.62
C ASN A 123 -1.15 -23.50 12.62
N PHE A 124 -1.58 -22.66 11.68
CA PHE A 124 -2.98 -22.47 11.39
C PHE A 124 -3.43 -23.67 10.57
N ASN A 125 -3.86 -24.72 11.27
CA ASN A 125 -4.69 -25.76 10.66
C ASN A 125 -6.08 -25.18 10.38
N LEU A 126 -6.19 -24.42 9.29
CA LEU A 126 -7.48 -24.11 8.68
C LEU A 126 -7.94 -25.32 7.86
N ASN A 127 -8.49 -26.31 8.55
CA ASN A 127 -9.37 -27.29 7.92
C ASN A 127 -10.71 -26.61 7.62
N ALA A 128 -10.76 -25.82 6.55
CA ALA A 128 -12.00 -25.37 5.95
C ALA A 128 -11.85 -25.50 4.44
N GLY A 129 -12.47 -26.55 3.88
CA GLY A 129 -12.55 -26.75 2.45
C GLY A 129 -13.33 -25.62 1.80
N VAL A 130 -12.63 -24.60 1.32
CA VAL A 130 -13.16 -23.61 0.39
C VAL A 130 -12.11 -23.43 -0.70
N ASN A 131 -12.43 -23.99 -1.86
CA ASN A 131 -11.60 -23.98 -3.04
C ASN A 131 -11.67 -22.58 -3.68
N ILE A 132 -10.84 -21.65 -3.20
CA ILE A 132 -10.68 -20.33 -3.83
C ILE A 132 -9.70 -20.51 -5.00
N LYS A 133 -10.25 -20.69 -6.21
CA LYS A 133 -9.48 -20.68 -7.46
C LYS A 133 -8.81 -19.31 -7.60
N GLY A 134 -7.48 -19.28 -7.55
CA GLY A 134 -6.66 -18.07 -7.76
C GLY A 134 -5.23 -18.18 -7.26
N TYR A 135 -4.93 -19.07 -6.31
CA TYR A 135 -3.56 -19.26 -5.82
C TYR A 135 -2.88 -20.44 -6.52
N GLY A 136 -2.12 -20.12 -7.57
CA GLY A 136 -1.09 -21.01 -8.07
C GLY A 136 0.14 -20.96 -7.18
N VAL A 137 0.29 -21.91 -6.26
CA VAL A 137 1.60 -22.34 -5.76
C VAL A 137 1.64 -23.86 -5.79
N TYR A 138 2.08 -24.39 -6.92
CA TYR A 138 2.67 -25.73 -6.96
C TYR A 138 4.07 -25.61 -6.32
N GLY A 139 4.27 -26.32 -5.22
CA GLY A 139 5.57 -26.49 -4.59
C GLY A 139 5.54 -27.73 -3.71
N GLY A 140 6.12 -28.82 -4.21
CA GLY A 140 6.18 -30.11 -3.54
C GLY A 140 6.88 -30.03 -2.18
N VAL A 141 6.33 -30.77 -1.22
CA VAL A 141 6.83 -30.90 0.15
C VAL A 141 8.13 -31.72 0.14
N GLY A 142 9.25 -31.06 0.43
CA GLY A 142 10.47 -31.69 0.92
C GLY A 142 10.66 -31.29 2.39
N ASN A 143 10.59 -32.26 3.29
CA ASN A 143 10.89 -32.08 4.70
C ASN A 143 12.36 -31.70 4.87
N SER A 144 12.62 -30.49 5.35
CA SER A 144 13.86 -30.16 6.04
C SER A 144 13.54 -29.26 7.23
N SER A 145 13.78 -29.80 8.41
CA SER A 145 13.86 -29.05 9.66
C SER A 145 15.02 -28.07 9.58
N TYR A 146 14.72 -26.79 9.42
CA TYR A 146 15.71 -25.72 9.57
C TYR A 146 15.51 -25.07 10.93
N GLU A 147 16.60 -25.01 11.71
CA GLU A 147 16.70 -24.17 12.89
C GLU A 147 16.40 -22.71 12.51
N SER A 148 15.52 -22.07 13.29
CA SER A 148 15.15 -20.67 13.10
C SER A 148 16.35 -19.78 13.42
N ASN A 149 16.97 -19.21 12.40
CA ASN A 149 17.86 -18.08 12.57
C ASN A 149 17.03 -16.80 12.48
N ASP A 150 16.95 -16.05 13.58
CA ASP A 150 16.42 -14.69 13.60
C ASP A 150 17.22 -13.83 12.61
N TYR A 151 16.67 -13.57 11.43
CA TYR A 151 17.29 -12.67 10.45
C TYR A 151 16.81 -11.24 10.67
N LYS A 152 17.72 -10.37 11.09
CA LYS A 152 17.51 -8.92 11.04
C LYS A 152 17.75 -8.43 9.62
N LYS A 153 16.69 -8.25 8.83
CA LYS A 153 16.80 -7.58 7.53
C LYS A 153 16.56 -6.09 7.71
N LYS A 154 17.64 -5.29 7.68
CA LYS A 154 17.56 -3.84 7.58
C LYS A 154 17.57 -3.47 6.10
N ASP A 155 16.39 -3.34 5.50
CA ASP A 155 16.27 -2.77 4.17
C ASP A 155 16.30 -1.24 4.30
N SER A 156 17.39 -0.62 3.83
CA SER A 156 17.48 0.83 3.67
C SER A 156 17.34 1.16 2.18
N TYR A 157 16.35 1.96 1.84
CA TYR A 157 16.17 2.43 0.48
C TYR A 157 16.78 3.83 0.34
N LYS A 158 17.55 4.03 -0.73
CA LYS A 158 18.22 5.29 -1.03
C LYS A 158 17.78 5.75 -2.40
N TYR A 159 17.01 6.83 -2.44
CA TYR A 159 16.72 7.56 -3.66
C TYR A 159 17.73 8.71 -3.83
N SER A 160 18.23 8.92 -5.04
CA SER A 160 19.15 10.01 -5.35
C SER A 160 18.79 10.64 -6.68
N ALA A 161 18.68 11.96 -6.71
CA ALA A 161 18.37 12.72 -7.91
C ALA A 161 19.33 13.91 -8.05
N ASN A 162 19.67 14.25 -9.29
CA ASN A 162 20.52 15.38 -9.64
C ASN A 162 19.88 16.14 -10.80
N ILE A 163 19.87 17.47 -10.74
CA ILE A 163 19.41 18.32 -11.85
C ILE A 163 20.57 19.20 -12.31
N LYS A 164 20.79 19.23 -13.63
CA LYS A 164 21.71 20.19 -14.25
C LYS A 164 20.94 21.47 -14.58
N GLY A 165 21.19 22.54 -13.82
CA GLY A 165 20.59 23.86 -14.07
C GLY A 165 20.01 24.50 -12.80
N LYS A 166 19.62 25.77 -12.91
CA LYS A 166 19.08 26.56 -11.80
C LYS A 166 17.54 26.53 -11.82
N LEU A 167 16.95 25.39 -11.42
CA LEU A 167 15.50 25.24 -11.24
C LEU A 167 15.11 25.72 -9.83
N SER A 168 15.51 26.94 -9.45
CA SER A 168 15.16 27.52 -8.14
C SER A 168 14.02 28.51 -8.30
N PHE A 169 12.95 28.34 -7.54
CA PHE A 169 11.87 29.32 -7.47
C PHE A 169 12.31 30.54 -6.67
N SER A 170 11.71 31.70 -6.98
CA SER A 170 11.67 32.81 -6.03
C SER A 170 10.86 32.38 -4.80
N LYS A 171 10.99 33.11 -3.70
CA LYS A 171 10.19 32.84 -2.49
C LYS A 171 8.69 32.94 -2.81
N GLU A 172 8.30 33.98 -3.56
CA GLU A 172 6.93 34.24 -3.93
C GLU A 172 6.35 33.13 -4.81
N ASP A 173 7.14 32.58 -5.74
CA ASP A 173 6.68 31.51 -6.63
C ASP A 173 6.65 30.15 -5.91
N PHE A 174 7.56 29.92 -4.98
CA PHE A 174 7.50 28.75 -4.09
C PHE A 174 6.26 28.77 -3.20
N ASP A 175 5.94 29.92 -2.60
CA ASP A 175 4.73 30.09 -1.78
C ASP A 175 3.45 29.87 -2.59
N LYS A 176 3.41 30.32 -3.85
CA LYS A 176 2.28 30.03 -4.76
C LYS A 176 2.19 28.54 -5.08
N TRP A 177 3.33 27.90 -5.33
CA TRP A 177 3.37 26.48 -5.69
C TRP A 177 2.88 25.57 -4.57
N ILE A 178 3.27 25.82 -3.31
CA ILE A 178 2.80 25.02 -2.15
C ILE A 178 1.28 25.16 -1.91
N LYS A 179 0.70 26.32 -2.23
CA LYS A 179 -0.71 26.61 -1.97
C LYS A 179 -1.68 26.08 -3.03
N ASN A 180 -1.17 25.65 -4.18
CA ASN A 180 -1.94 25.07 -5.28
C ASN A 180 -2.03 23.54 -5.12
#